data_AF-A0A9E3H7D4-F1
#
_entry.id   AF-A0A9E3H7D4-F1
#
_cell.length_a   1.000
_cell.length_b   1.000
_cell.length_c   1.000
_cell.angle_alpha   90.00
_cell.angle_beta   90.00
_cell.angle_gamma   90.00
#
_symmetry.space_group_name_H-M   'P 1'
#
loop_
_entity.id
_entity.type
_entity.pdbx_description
1 polymer ?
#
loop_
_entity_poly.entity_id
_entity_poly.type
_entity_poly.pdbx_seq_one_letter_code
_entity_poly.pdbx_strand_id
1 'polypeptide(L)' 'MNITTIRQQINQYLDGLSSDRLQMVAEFIAYLSEKESEEATQELLDIPGFIESFERDKKDVAAGNVTNWRNIRSDV' A
#
# COMPACT_ATOMS: atom_id res chain seq x y z
N MET A 1 -17.80 -6.55 -13.95
CA MET A 1 -18.40 -5.22 -13.66
C MET A 1 -17.30 -4.18 -13.74
N ASN A 2 -17.61 -2.97 -14.18
CA ASN A 2 -16.65 -1.85 -14.16
C ASN A 2 -16.48 -1.34 -12.71
N ILE A 3 -15.28 -0.88 -12.34
CA ILE A 3 -14.96 -0.35 -10.99
C ILE A 3 -15.95 0.74 -10.56
N THR A 4 -16.34 1.62 -11.48
CA THR A 4 -17.30 2.69 -11.21
C THR A 4 -18.67 2.13 -10.81
N THR A 5 -19.12 1.07 -11.48
CA THR A 5 -20.39 0.39 -11.17
C THR A 5 -20.36 -0.28 -9.80
N ILE A 6 -19.24 -0.94 -9.46
CA ILE A 6 -19.06 -1.58 -8.15
C ILE A 6 -19.10 -0.54 -7.03
N ARG A 7 -18.39 0.59 -7.21
CA ARG A 7 -18.36 1.68 -6.23
C ARG A 7 -19.74 2.31 -6.01
N GLN A 8 -20.49 2.56 -7.09
CA GLN A 8 -21.85 3.07 -6.97
C GLN A 8 -22.77 2.12 -6.20
N GLN A 9 -22.69 0.82 -6.50
CA GLN A 9 -23.50 -0.18 -5.82
C GLN A 9 -23.17 -0.28 -4.33
N ILE A 10 -21.89 -0.20 -3.95
CA ILE A 10 -21.47 -0.15 -2.54
C ILE A 10 -22.05 1.07 -1.85
N ASN A 11 -21.92 2.27 -2.45
CA ASN A 11 -22.46 3.50 -1.85
C ASN A 11 -23.97 3.42 -1.63
N GLN A 12 -24.72 2.86 -2.59
CA GLN A 12 -26.15 2.65 -2.45
C GLN A 12 -26.51 1.74 -1.27
N TYR A 13 -25.72 0.70 -0.99
CA TYR A 13 -25.94 -0.12 0.19
C TYR A 13 -25.58 0.61 1.48
N LEU A 14 -24.50 1.39 1.49
CA LEU A 14 -24.07 2.16 2.66
C LEU A 14 -25.15 3.16 3.12
N ASP A 15 -25.82 3.83 2.18
CA ASP A 15 -26.88 4.82 2.47
C ASP A 15 -28.07 4.22 3.24
N GLY A 16 -28.29 2.90 3.14
CA GLY A 16 -29.39 2.20 3.80
C GLY A 16 -29.05 1.56 5.14
N LEU A 17 -27.80 1.61 5.58
CA LEU A 17 -27.35 0.94 6.80
C LEU A 17 -27.59 1.78 8.06
N SER A 18 -27.83 1.10 9.18
CA SER A 18 -27.83 1.75 10.49
C SER A 18 -26.41 2.14 10.92
N SER A 19 -26.30 3.04 11.89
CA SER A 19 -25.01 3.50 12.44
C SER A 19 -24.11 2.33 12.90
N ASP A 20 -24.66 1.36 13.65
CA ASP A 20 -23.90 0.19 14.13
C ASP A 20 -23.36 -0.66 12.97
N ARG A 21 -24.14 -0.79 11.89
CA ARG A 21 -23.74 -1.52 10.70
C ARG A 21 -22.69 -0.76 9.91
N LEU A 22 -22.82 0.56 9.80
CA LEU A 22 -21.81 1.43 9.19
C LEU A 22 -20.48 1.35 9.93
N GLN A 23 -20.50 1.30 11.26
CA GLN A 23 -19.29 1.15 12.07
C GLN A 23 -18.58 -0.19 11.78
N MET A 24 -19.33 -1.29 11.76
CA MET A 24 -18.80 -2.60 11.38
C MET A 24 -18.21 -2.61 9.96
N VAL A 25 -18.87 -1.95 9.01
CA VAL A 25 -18.36 -1.84 7.63
C VAL A 25 -17.09 -0.99 7.57
N ALA A 26 -17.01 0.11 8.32
CA ALA A 26 -15.82 0.94 8.39
C ALA A 26 -14.61 0.18 8.94
N GLU A 27 -14.80 -0.61 10.01
CA GLU A 27 -13.76 -1.48 10.56
C GLU A 27 -13.28 -2.52 9.54
N PHE A 28 -14.21 -3.13 8.79
CA PHE A 28 -13.85 -4.11 7.77
C PHE A 28 -13.12 -3.49 6.57
N ILE A 29 -13.55 -2.31 6.10
CA ILE A 29 -12.86 -1.59 5.02
C ILE A 29 -11.46 -1.17 5.46
N ALA A 30 -11.29 -0.73 6.71
CA ALA A 30 -9.97 -0.41 7.27
C ALA A 30 -9.05 -1.64 7.26
N TYR A 31 -9.55 -2.80 7.71
CA TYR A 31 -8.81 -4.06 7.63
C TYR A 31 -8.41 -4.43 6.19
N LEU A 32 -9.32 -4.31 5.22
CA LEU A 32 -9.01 -4.59 3.82
C LEU A 32 -7.96 -3.62 3.26
N SER A 33 -8.04 -2.33 3.60
CA SER A 33 -7.04 -1.34 3.18
C SER A 33 -5.66 -1.62 3.78
N GLU A 34 -5.60 -2.10 5.02
CA GLU A 34 -4.36 -2.51 5.66
C GLU A 34 -3.80 -3.76 4.96
N LYS A 35 -4.64 -4.77 4.69
CA LYS A 35 -4.23 -5.97 3.97
C LYS A 35 -3.75 -5.72 2.54
N GLU A 36 -4.41 -4.84 1.80
CA GLU A 36 -3.97 -4.44 0.46
C GLU A 36 -2.61 -3.71 0.52
N SER A 37 -2.34 -2.97 1.59
CA SER A 37 -1.02 -2.38 1.85
C SER A 37 0.03 -3.41 2.31
N GLU A 38 -0.38 -4.45 3.03
CA GLU A 38 0.49 -5.53 3.50
C GLU A 38 0.86 -6.51 2.39
N GLU A 39 -0.03 -6.83 1.44
CA GLU A 39 0.28 -7.70 0.29
C GLU A 39 1.45 -7.13 -0.53
N ALA A 40 1.47 -5.81 -0.76
CA ALA A 40 2.62 -5.14 -1.39
C ALA A 40 3.90 -5.17 -0.55
N THR A 41 3.79 -5.34 0.77
CA THR A 41 4.92 -5.42 1.71
C THR A 41 5.45 -6.85 1.83
N GLN A 42 4.59 -7.86 1.71
CA GLN A 42 4.96 -9.27 1.82
C GLN A 42 5.87 -9.72 0.67
N GLU A 43 5.63 -9.24 -0.55
CA GLU A 43 6.52 -9.50 -1.69
C GLU A 43 7.96 -9.05 -1.41
N LEU A 44 8.15 -7.95 -0.68
CA LEU A 44 9.47 -7.44 -0.30
C LEU A 44 10.13 -8.31 0.79
N LEU A 45 9.33 -8.86 1.71
CA LEU A 45 9.83 -9.76 2.77
C LEU A 45 10.30 -11.11 2.23
N ASP A 46 9.75 -11.55 1.08
CA ASP A 46 10.15 -12.78 0.42
C ASP A 46 11.46 -12.64 -0.37
N ILE A 47 11.94 -11.40 -0.60
CA ILE A 47 13.24 -11.14 -1.26
C ILE A 47 14.37 -11.44 -0.26
N PRO A 48 15.25 -12.43 -0.54
CA PRO A 48 16.36 -12.76 0.35
C PRO A 48 17.28 -11.56 0.60
N GLY A 49 17.51 -11.23 1.86
CA GLY A 49 18.39 -10.13 2.25
C GLY A 49 17.78 -8.73 2.14
N PHE A 50 16.47 -8.62 1.85
CA PHE A 50 15.82 -7.33 1.65
C PHE A 50 15.90 -6.45 2.89
N ILE A 51 15.54 -6.97 4.06
CA ILE A 51 15.53 -6.19 5.31
C ILE A 51 16.93 -5.63 5.63
N GLU A 52 17.97 -6.45 5.46
CA GLU A 52 19.35 -6.02 5.69
C GLU A 52 19.77 -4.95 4.68
N SER A 53 19.39 -5.10 3.41
CA SER A 53 19.67 -4.09 2.38
C SER A 53 18.92 -2.79 2.62
N PHE A 54 17.64 -2.86 3.00
CA PHE A 54 16.80 -1.72 3.28
C PHE A 54 17.30 -0.89 4.48
N GLU A 55 17.66 -1.56 5.58
CA GLU A 55 18.21 -0.87 6.75
C GLU A 55 19.60 -0.28 6.50
N ARG A 56 20.41 -0.90 5.64
CA ARG A 56 21.67 -0.30 5.18
C ARG A 56 21.41 0.94 4.33
N ASP A 57 20.52 0.84 3.36
CA ASP A 57 20.26 1.92 2.41
C ASP A 57 19.62 3.14 3.11
N LYS A 58 18.82 2.94 4.17
CA LYS A 58 18.36 4.03 5.06
C LYS A 58 19.51 4.80 5.70
N LYS A 59 20.57 4.11 6.13
CA LYS A 59 21.78 4.75 6.69
C LYS A 59 22.54 5.51 5.62
N ASP A 60 22.62 4.96 4.40
CA ASP A 60 23.26 5.62 3.27
C ASP A 60 22.52 6.92 2.88
N VAL A 61 21.19 6.91 2.85
CA VAL A 61 20.38 8.12 2.64
C VAL A 61 20.66 9.16 3.73
N ALA A 62 20.67 8.75 5.01
CA ALA A 62 20.95 9.65 6.12
C ALA A 62 22.38 10.23 6.08
N ALA A 63 23.35 9.46 5.57
CA ALA A 63 24.73 9.87 5.38
C ALA A 63 24.96 10.70 4.10
N GLY A 64 23.96 10.84 3.23
CA GLY A 64 24.09 11.50 1.94
C GLY A 64 24.80 10.66 0.88
N ASN A 65 24.97 9.35 1.11
CA ASN A 65 25.53 8.38 0.15
C ASN A 65 24.48 8.03 -0.92
N VAL A 66 24.05 9.03 -1.68
CA VAL A 66 23.01 8.89 -2.71
C VAL A 66 23.53 9.31 -4.07
N THR A 67 23.00 8.69 -5.12
CA THR A 67 23.30 9.08 -6.50
C THR A 67 22.18 9.94 -7.04
N ASN A 68 22.50 11.11 -7.62
CA ASN A 68 21.50 11.93 -8.30
C ASN A 68 20.96 11.16 -9.50
N TRP A 69 19.63 11.01 -9.59
CA TRP A 69 19.00 10.24 -10.66
C TRP A 69 19.36 10.72 -12.07
N ARG A 70 19.69 12.02 -12.25
CA ARG A 70 20.16 12.58 -13.53
C ARG A 70 21.50 12.02 -13.99
N ASN A 71 22.26 11.44 -13.08
CA ASN A 71 23.56 10.83 -13.32
C ASN A 71 23.48 9.30 -13.52
N ILE A 72 22.28 8.71 -13.37
CA ILE A 72 22.06 7.28 -13.61
C ILE A 72 21.80 7.10 -15.11
N ARG A 73 22.56 6.19 -15.74
CA ARG A 73 22.40 5.83 -17.16
C ARG A 73 21.02 5.25 -17.43
N SER A 74 20.38 5.68 -18.52
CA SER A 74 19.05 5.25 -18.93
C SER A 74 19.04 4.31 -20.15
N ASP A 75 20.20 3.81 -20.57
CA ASP A 75 20.41 2.99 -21.78
C ASP A 75 20.51 1.48 -21.50
N VAL A 76 19.77 0.99 -20.49
CA VAL A 76 19.60 -0.44 -20.21
C VAL A 76 18.27 -0.98 -20.74
#